data_AF-A0A353K1H6-F1
#
_entry.id   AF-A0A353K1H6-F1
#
_cell.length_a   1.000
_cell.length_b   1.000
_cell.length_c   1.000
_cell.angle_alpha   90.00
_cell.angle_beta   90.00
_cell.angle_gamma   90.00
#
_symmetry.space_group_name_H-M   'P 1'
#
loop_
_entity.id
_entity.type
_entity.pdbx_description
1 polymer ?
#
loop_
_entity_poly.entity_id
_entity_poly.type
_entity_poly.pdbx_seq_one_letter_code
_entity_poly.pdbx_strand_id
1 'polypeptide(L)'
;DKVVPIEINLIGKFNIYNALCSIAACSAFGIPMDDIVNGLKKLKNVIGRSEKIISSSGFTILIDFAHTPNEIKNILKTAREYTKNKLVIVFGCGGDRDKAKRPIMGKIAGELSDF
;
A
#
# COMPACT_ATOMS: atom_id res chain seq x y z
N ASP A 1 -26.14 15.14 -10.22
CA ASP A 1 -24.91 14.67 -9.55
C ASP A 1 -23.69 14.86 -10.45
N LYS A 2 -22.63 15.48 -9.94
CA LYS A 2 -21.36 15.65 -10.69
C LYS A 2 -20.45 14.47 -10.37
N VAL A 3 -20.15 13.65 -11.36
CA VAL A 3 -19.17 12.55 -11.24
C VAL A 3 -17.81 13.07 -11.70
N VAL A 4 -16.78 12.89 -10.88
CA VAL A 4 -15.41 13.30 -11.20
C VAL A 4 -14.51 12.05 -11.22
N PRO A 5 -13.92 11.67 -12.38
CA PRO A 5 -13.01 10.55 -12.44
C PRO A 5 -11.69 10.90 -11.75
N ILE A 6 -11.18 9.98 -10.92
CA ILE A 6 -9.90 10.11 -10.21
C ILE A 6 -8.97 8.98 -10.62
N GLU A 7 -7.73 9.32 -10.93
CA GLU A 7 -6.64 8.40 -11.22
C GLU A 7 -5.55 8.60 -10.16
N ILE A 8 -5.11 7.50 -9.51
CA ILE A 8 -4.00 7.50 -8.57
C ILE A 8 -2.96 6.46 -8.99
N ASN A 9 -1.68 6.79 -8.91
CA ASN A 9 -0.60 5.85 -9.25
C ASN A 9 -0.22 4.91 -8.09
N LEU A 10 -0.91 5.04 -6.96
CA LEU A 10 -0.67 4.23 -5.75
C LEU A 10 -1.49 2.94 -5.78
N ILE A 11 -0.90 1.86 -5.28
CA ILE A 11 -1.50 0.53 -5.31
C ILE A 11 -2.32 0.28 -4.05
N GLY A 12 -3.42 -0.44 -4.18
CA GLY A 12 -4.18 -0.98 -3.06
C GLY A 12 -5.36 -0.15 -2.60
N LYS A 13 -6.39 -0.84 -2.11
CA LYS A 13 -7.66 -0.23 -1.67
C LYS A 13 -7.46 0.79 -0.55
N PHE A 14 -6.51 0.57 0.36
CA PHE A 14 -6.21 1.54 1.42
C PHE A 14 -5.75 2.90 0.86
N ASN A 15 -5.08 2.92 -0.30
CA ASN A 15 -4.71 4.19 -0.94
C ASN A 15 -5.89 4.89 -1.60
N ILE A 16 -6.96 4.16 -1.99
CA ILE A 16 -8.23 4.77 -2.38
C ILE A 16 -8.84 5.50 -1.18
N TYR A 17 -8.90 4.86 -0.01
CA TYR A 17 -9.40 5.50 1.21
C TYR A 17 -8.55 6.71 1.61
N ASN A 18 -7.22 6.60 1.54
CA ASN A 18 -6.31 7.73 1.79
C ASN A 18 -6.59 8.88 0.83
N ALA A 19 -6.75 8.60 -0.47
CA ALA A 19 -7.07 9.62 -1.46
C ALA A 19 -8.43 10.28 -1.19
N LEU A 20 -9.46 9.51 -0.82
CA LEU A 20 -10.77 10.04 -0.44
C LEU A 20 -10.68 10.96 0.79
N CYS A 21 -9.91 10.58 1.80
CA CYS A 21 -9.63 11.43 2.96
C CYS A 21 -8.91 12.73 2.56
N SER A 22 -7.91 12.65 1.67
CA SER A 22 -7.23 13.83 1.14
C SER A 22 -8.17 14.74 0.35
N ILE A 23 -9.04 14.18 -0.51
CA ILE A 23 -10.06 14.92 -1.27
C ILE A 23 -11.00 15.65 -0.31
N ALA A 24 -11.52 14.95 0.71
CA ALA A 24 -12.42 15.54 1.69
C ALA A 24 -11.75 16.69 2.46
N ALA A 25 -10.51 16.50 2.93
CA ALA A 25 -9.76 17.52 3.64
C ALA A 25 -9.48 18.75 2.76
N CYS A 26 -8.95 18.56 1.54
CA CYS A 26 -8.67 19.64 0.61
C CYS A 26 -9.94 20.42 0.23
N SER A 27 -11.05 19.71 0.01
CA SER A 27 -12.35 20.33 -0.30
C SER A 27 -12.86 21.19 0.87
N ALA A 28 -12.68 20.74 2.12
CA ALA A 28 -13.05 21.50 3.31
C ALA A 28 -12.27 22.81 3.45
N PHE A 29 -11.05 22.88 2.91
CA PHE A 29 -10.23 24.10 2.83
C PHE A 29 -10.46 24.93 1.57
N GLY A 30 -11.45 24.57 0.73
CA GLY A 30 -11.80 25.33 -0.48
C GLY A 30 -10.82 25.17 -1.63
N ILE A 31 -9.99 24.12 -1.63
CA ILE A 31 -9.08 23.84 -2.76
C ILE A 31 -9.94 23.38 -3.97
N PRO A 32 -9.74 23.95 -5.17
CA PRO A 32 -10.48 23.54 -6.37
C PRO A 32 -10.34 22.05 -6.67
N MET A 33 -11.44 21.40 -7.06
CA MET A 33 -11.45 19.96 -7.36
C MET A 33 -10.43 19.59 -8.44
N ASP A 34 -10.26 20.44 -9.46
CA ASP A 34 -9.30 20.19 -10.54
C ASP A 34 -7.84 20.17 -10.03
N ASP A 35 -7.52 21.02 -9.05
CA ASP A 35 -6.19 21.03 -8.41
C ASP A 35 -5.97 19.78 -7.55
N ILE A 36 -7.01 19.31 -6.85
CA ILE A 36 -6.98 18.06 -6.07
C ILE A 36 -6.74 16.86 -7.00
N VAL A 37 -7.50 16.75 -8.10
CA VAL A 37 -7.37 15.69 -9.10
C VAL A 37 -5.96 15.69 -9.69
N ASN A 38 -5.46 16.87 -10.08
CA ASN A 38 -4.12 17.02 -10.63
C ASN A 38 -3.02 16.67 -9.62
N GLY A 39 -3.20 17.03 -8.35
CA GLY A 39 -2.28 16.68 -7.27
C GLY A 39 -2.18 15.16 -7.05
N LEU A 40 -3.34 14.49 -6.97
CA LEU A 40 -3.41 13.04 -6.83
C LEU A 40 -2.79 12.30 -8.03
N LYS A 41 -3.05 12.75 -9.25
CA LYS A 41 -2.48 12.17 -10.47
C LYS A 41 -0.96 12.36 -10.57
N LYS A 42 -0.41 13.45 -10.03
CA LYS A 42 1.03 13.71 -10.01
C LYS A 42 1.78 12.89 -8.95
N LEU A 43 1.08 12.37 -7.94
CA LEU A 43 1.67 11.52 -6.92
C LEU A 43 2.07 10.17 -7.54
N LYS A 44 3.37 9.96 -7.77
CA LYS A 44 3.90 8.75 -8.42
C LYS A 44 4.10 7.59 -7.45
N ASN A 45 4.74 7.86 -6.31
CA ASN A 45 5.06 6.89 -5.27
C ASN A 45 5.27 7.63 -3.95
N VAL A 46 5.14 6.90 -2.85
CA VAL A 46 5.58 7.33 -1.52
C VAL A 46 6.69 6.37 -1.09
N ILE A 47 7.88 6.90 -0.81
CA ILE A 47 9.06 6.08 -0.49
C ILE A 47 8.75 5.17 0.70
N GLY A 48 8.97 3.87 0.53
CA GLY A 48 8.72 2.86 1.57
C GLY A 48 7.24 2.62 1.91
N ARG A 49 6.29 3.12 1.11
CA ARG A 49 4.84 2.90 1.31
C ARG A 49 4.22 2.35 0.03
N SER A 50 4.16 1.02 -0.04
CA SER A 50 3.71 0.29 -1.22
C SER A 50 4.39 0.78 -2.51
N GLU A 51 5.68 1.06 -2.37
CA GLU A 51 6.53 1.58 -3.43
C GLU A 51 6.82 0.46 -4.42
N LYS A 52 6.36 0.64 -5.66
CA LYS A 52 6.54 -0.35 -6.74
C LYS A 52 7.85 -0.11 -7.48
N ILE A 53 8.67 -1.16 -7.56
CA ILE A 53 9.88 -1.21 -8.38
C ILE A 53 9.74 -2.37 -9.37
N ILE A 54 10.00 -2.10 -10.65
CA ILE A 54 10.04 -3.13 -11.69
C ILE A 54 11.49 -3.61 -11.80
N SER A 55 11.74 -4.87 -11.46
CA SER A 55 13.06 -5.48 -11.60
C SER A 55 13.39 -5.70 -13.08
N SER A 56 14.65 -5.50 -13.45
CA SER A 56 15.17 -5.86 -14.78
C SER A 56 15.05 -7.36 -15.08
N SER A 57 14.95 -8.20 -14.04
CA SER A 57 14.78 -9.65 -14.16
C SER A 57 13.31 -10.09 -14.32
N GLY A 58 12.37 -9.16 -14.55
CA GLY A 58 10.99 -9.49 -14.92
C GLY A 58 10.03 -9.78 -13.78
N PHE A 59 10.36 -9.41 -12.54
CA PHE A 59 9.45 -9.46 -11.39
C PHE A 59 9.21 -8.07 -10.81
N THR A 60 8.12 -7.92 -10.06
CA THR A 60 7.80 -6.66 -9.37
C THR A 60 8.20 -6.76 -7.89
N ILE A 61 8.88 -5.74 -7.39
CA ILE A 61 9.19 -5.57 -5.97
C ILE A 61 8.23 -4.52 -5.41
N LEU A 62 7.66 -4.81 -4.24
CA LEU A 62 6.83 -3.88 -3.49
C LEU A 62 7.50 -3.62 -2.14
N ILE A 63 7.91 -2.38 -1.89
CA ILE A 63 8.55 -1.98 -0.63
C ILE A 63 7.49 -1.33 0.27
N ASP A 64 7.34 -1.84 1.50
CA ASP A 64 6.42 -1.30 2.49
C ASP A 64 6.99 -1.32 3.91
N PHE A 65 6.61 -0.34 4.73
CA PHE A 65 7.02 -0.18 6.12
C PHE A 65 6.19 -1.02 7.12
N ALA A 66 5.25 -1.83 6.64
CA ALA A 66 4.42 -2.72 7.46
C ALA A 66 5.25 -3.48 8.50
N HIS A 67 4.99 -3.22 9.79
CA HIS A 67 5.72 -3.82 10.91
C HIS A 67 4.79 -4.26 12.05
N THR A 68 3.48 -4.22 11.82
CA THR A 68 2.44 -4.77 12.69
C THR A 68 1.71 -5.93 12.00
N PRO A 69 1.07 -6.85 12.75
CA PRO A 69 0.33 -7.97 12.16
C PRO A 69 -0.74 -7.53 11.14
N ASN A 70 -1.47 -6.46 11.45
CA ASN A 70 -2.54 -5.97 10.57
C ASN A 70 -2.00 -5.35 9.29
N GLU A 71 -0.91 -4.57 9.36
CA GLU A 71 -0.28 -3.99 8.18
C GLU A 71 0.27 -5.08 7.25
N ILE A 72 0.97 -6.09 7.79
CA ILE A 72 1.48 -7.24 7.02
C ILE A 72 0.33 -7.97 6.32
N LYS A 73 -0.78 -8.23 7.04
CA LYS A 73 -1.97 -8.85 6.47
C LYS A 73 -2.54 -8.03 5.30
N ASN A 74 -2.67 -6.72 5.48
CA ASN A 74 -3.27 -5.83 4.49
C ASN A 74 -2.40 -5.68 3.24
N ILE A 75 -1.07 -5.55 3.41
CA ILE A 75 -0.15 -5.44 2.26
C ILE A 75 -0.07 -6.76 1.49
N LEU A 76 -0.05 -7.91 2.17
CA LEU A 76 -0.04 -9.22 1.50
C LEU A 76 -1.33 -9.48 0.72
N LYS A 77 -2.49 -9.18 1.32
CA LYS A 77 -3.78 -9.26 0.61
C LYS A 77 -3.81 -8.35 -0.61
N THR A 78 -3.35 -7.12 -0.44
CA THR A 78 -3.24 -6.16 -1.55
C THR A 78 -2.33 -6.70 -2.64
N ALA A 79 -1.11 -7.11 -2.31
CA ALA A 79 -0.15 -7.63 -3.27
C ALA A 79 -0.70 -8.85 -4.02
N ARG A 80 -1.40 -9.75 -3.32
CA ARG A 80 -2.02 -10.92 -3.94
C ARG A 80 -3.05 -10.58 -5.02
N GLU A 81 -3.80 -9.49 -4.89
CA GLU A 81 -4.76 -9.04 -5.93
C GLU A 81 -4.06 -8.73 -7.27
N TYR A 82 -2.75 -8.41 -7.26
CA TYR A 82 -1.97 -8.06 -8.46
C TYR A 82 -0.95 -9.13 -8.87
N THR A 83 -0.69 -10.12 -8.02
CA THR A 83 0.31 -11.17 -8.27
C THR A 83 -0.30 -12.32 -9.07
N LYS A 84 0.18 -12.52 -10.30
CA LYS A 84 -0.26 -13.64 -11.16
C LYS A 84 0.33 -15.00 -10.75
N ASN A 85 1.58 -15.01 -10.27
CA ASN A 85 2.33 -16.22 -9.95
C ASN A 85 2.60 -16.30 -8.44
N LYS A 86 3.87 -16.41 -8.05
CA LYS A 86 4.31 -16.48 -6.65
C LYS A 86 4.37 -15.09 -6.02
N LEU A 87 3.84 -14.97 -4.81
CA LEU A 87 4.04 -13.84 -3.91
C LEU A 87 5.06 -14.26 -2.86
N VAL A 88 6.18 -13.55 -2.83
CA VAL A 88 7.26 -13.78 -1.86
C VAL A 88 7.31 -12.60 -0.91
N ILE A 89 7.41 -12.84 0.40
CA ILE A 89 7.62 -11.82 1.40
C ILE A 89 8.99 -11.94 2.05
N VAL A 90 9.70 -10.82 2.12
CA VAL A 90 10.90 -10.69 2.94
C VAL A 90 10.58 -9.66 4.01
N PHE A 91 10.55 -10.10 5.28
CA PHE A 91 10.26 -9.22 6.41
C PHE A 91 11.00 -9.68 7.67
N GLY A 92 11.01 -8.81 8.67
CA GLY A 92 11.57 -9.10 9.99
C GLY A 92 10.77 -8.45 11.10
N CYS A 93 11.20 -8.70 12.34
CA CYS A 93 10.65 -8.05 13.52
C CYS A 93 11.79 -7.36 14.29
N GLY A 94 11.55 -6.13 14.74
CA GLY A 94 12.52 -5.41 15.57
C GLY A 94 12.88 -6.18 16.85
N GLY A 95 14.17 -6.18 17.18
CA GLY A 95 14.69 -6.59 18.50
C GLY A 95 14.18 -5.67 19.61
N ASP A 96 14.25 -6.15 20.86
CA ASP A 96 13.97 -5.38 22.09
C ASP A 96 12.64 -4.62 22.15
N ARG A 97 11.67 -5.10 21.37
CA ARG A 97 10.31 -4.57 21.28
C ARG A 97 9.29 -5.68 21.49
N ASP A 98 8.02 -5.36 21.25
CA ASP A 98 6.88 -6.27 21.31
C ASP A 98 7.21 -7.64 20.68
N LYS A 99 7.35 -8.64 21.54
CA LYS A 99 7.64 -10.02 21.18
C LYS A 99 6.38 -10.77 20.79
N ALA A 100 5.21 -10.35 21.27
CA ALA A 100 3.94 -11.05 21.07
C ALA A 100 3.50 -11.01 19.60
N LYS A 101 3.81 -9.93 18.88
CA LYS A 101 3.49 -9.85 17.44
C LYS A 101 4.29 -10.79 16.53
N ARG A 102 5.45 -11.28 16.96
CA ARG A 102 6.39 -12.05 16.12
C ARG A 102 5.77 -13.35 15.59
N PRO A 103 5.24 -14.27 16.42
CA PRO A 103 4.61 -15.49 15.92
C PRO A 103 3.36 -15.20 15.09
N ILE A 104 2.62 -14.13 15.40
CA ILE A 104 1.42 -13.74 14.68
C ILE A 104 1.78 -13.28 13.26
N MET A 105 2.79 -12.41 13.11
CA MET A 105 3.29 -11.96 11.81
C MET A 105 3.84 -13.13 10.98
N GLY A 106 4.59 -14.05 11.60
CA GLY A 106 5.08 -15.26 10.95
C GLY A 106 3.95 -16.16 10.43
N LYS A 107 2.92 -16.39 11.25
CA LYS A 107 1.72 -17.13 10.83
C LYS A 107 1.01 -16.46 9.66
N ILE A 108 0.76 -15.15 9.74
CA ILE A 108 0.11 -14.40 8.66
C ILE A 108 0.92 -14.47 7.36
N ALA A 109 2.24 -14.33 7.44
CA ALA A 109 3.11 -14.43 6.27
C ALA A 109 3.03 -15.83 5.65
N GLY A 110 3.18 -16.89 6.45
CA GLY A 110 3.09 -18.27 5.97
C GLY A 110 1.72 -18.67 5.41
N GLU A 111 0.64 -18.00 5.82
CA GLU A 111 -0.71 -18.24 5.30
C GLU A 111 -1.02 -17.45 4.01
N LEU A 112 -0.40 -16.28 3.81
CA LEU A 112 -0.79 -15.34 2.75
C LEU A 112 0.26 -15.18 1.64
N SER A 113 1.47 -15.70 1.82
CA SER A 113 2.54 -15.71 0.84
C SER A 113 2.96 -17.14 0.50
N ASP A 114 3.63 -17.30 -0.64
CA ASP A 114 4.11 -18.60 -1.10
C ASP A 114 5.52 -18.91 -0.54
N PHE A 115 6.27 -17.86 -0.14
CA PHE A 115 7.61 -17.91 0.46
C PHE A 115 7.83 -16.71 1.38
#